data_AF-A0AA47B4J8-F1
#
_entry.id   AF-A0AA47B4J8-F1
#
_cell.length_a   1.000
_cell.length_b   1.000
_cell.length_c   1.000
_cell.angle_alpha   90.00
_cell.angle_beta   90.00
_cell.angle_gamma   90.00
#
_symmetry.space_group_name_H-M   'P 1'
#
loop_
_entity.id
_entity.type
_entity.pdbx_description
1 polymer ?
#
loop_
_entity_poly.entity_id
_entity_poly.type
_entity_poly.pdbx_seq_one_letter_code
_entity_poly.pdbx_strand_id
1 'polypeptide(L)'
;MNPDFAIVLNFKLKNAKDVDADFLVKTARNIGARVIAADANIPDFKKACAKYTISLIEKPVQGTDLTATDAIDRLISNRKAGAKTIINVPVTEDGKLTPETELMLKQINNWMHIFGHAFNESEPCTLKVGNVAEDSCFILQNRHAKYQKYIFVKSPLPETIKITGLTAKPNHIELIDQRTELEFEFSNNELNIDLTNSNKSDYDWQIIRIQEHRPEDDIKETKF
;
A
#
# COMPACT_ATOMS: atom_id res chain seq x y z
N MET A 1 -12.87 -15.78 7.15
CA MET A 1 -11.69 -15.37 6.36
C MET A 1 -11.68 -13.86 6.34
N ASN A 2 -10.86 -13.21 7.17
CA ASN A 2 -10.73 -11.75 7.14
C ASN A 2 -9.27 -11.43 6.87
N PRO A 3 -8.84 -11.46 5.61
CA PRO A 3 -7.54 -10.91 5.33
C PRO A 3 -7.79 -9.42 5.13
N ASP A 4 -7.13 -8.63 5.97
CA ASP A 4 -7.13 -7.18 5.92
C ASP A 4 -6.41 -6.75 4.62
N PHE A 5 -7.17 -6.79 3.52
CA PHE A 5 -6.66 -6.55 2.19
C PHE A 5 -6.84 -5.09 1.83
N ALA A 6 -5.75 -4.40 1.51
CA ALA A 6 -5.81 -2.97 1.21
C ALA A 6 -6.52 -2.66 -0.12
N ILE A 7 -6.50 -3.59 -1.09
CA ILE A 7 -7.10 -3.44 -2.42
C ILE A 7 -7.98 -4.63 -2.78
N VAL A 8 -9.19 -4.35 -3.27
CA VAL A 8 -10.12 -5.30 -3.88
C VAL A 8 -10.50 -4.78 -5.27
N LEU A 9 -10.28 -5.59 -6.32
CA LEU A 9 -10.80 -5.28 -7.65
C LEU A 9 -12.19 -5.90 -7.83
N ASN A 10 -13.17 -5.09 -8.18
CA ASN A 10 -14.56 -5.48 -8.36
C ASN A 10 -14.90 -5.47 -9.85
N PHE A 11 -14.69 -6.61 -10.52
CA PHE A 11 -14.95 -6.76 -11.94
C PHE A 11 -16.46 -6.72 -12.21
N LYS A 12 -16.88 -5.81 -13.09
CA LYS A 12 -18.28 -5.65 -13.50
C LYS A 12 -18.51 -6.45 -14.78
N LEU A 13 -19.16 -7.62 -14.67
CA LEU A 13 -19.21 -8.60 -15.76
C LEU A 13 -20.59 -8.73 -16.42
N LYS A 14 -21.60 -7.99 -15.97
CA LYS A 14 -23.02 -8.18 -16.35
C LYS A 14 -23.28 -8.32 -17.86
N ASN A 15 -22.51 -7.66 -18.71
CA ASN A 15 -22.66 -7.70 -20.18
C ASN A 15 -21.43 -8.28 -20.90
N ALA A 16 -20.43 -8.74 -20.16
CA ALA A 16 -19.17 -9.19 -20.74
C ALA A 16 -19.29 -10.61 -21.29
N LYS A 17 -18.82 -10.82 -22.51
CA LYS A 17 -18.67 -12.12 -23.18
C LYS A 17 -17.19 -12.45 -23.27
N ASP A 18 -16.87 -13.73 -23.45
CA ASP A 18 -15.49 -14.21 -23.66
C ASP A 18 -14.48 -13.70 -22.60
N VAL A 19 -14.95 -13.58 -21.35
CA VAL A 19 -14.17 -13.07 -20.22
C VAL A 19 -13.00 -14.00 -19.92
N ASP A 20 -11.78 -13.48 -20.03
CA ASP A 20 -10.57 -14.17 -19.59
C ASP A 20 -10.34 -13.95 -18.08
N ALA A 21 -10.88 -14.86 -17.27
CA ALA A 21 -10.70 -14.84 -15.82
C ALA A 21 -9.22 -14.97 -15.40
N ASP A 22 -8.38 -15.67 -16.17
CA ASP A 22 -6.95 -15.83 -15.85
C ASP A 22 -6.22 -14.50 -15.98
N PHE A 23 -6.46 -13.80 -17.10
CA PHE A 23 -5.92 -12.45 -17.33
C PHE A 23 -6.36 -11.46 -16.25
N LEU A 24 -7.65 -11.41 -15.92
CA LEU A 24 -8.19 -10.47 -14.93
C LEU A 24 -7.64 -10.73 -13.52
N VAL A 25 -7.58 -11.98 -13.09
CA VAL A 25 -7.01 -12.33 -11.78
C VAL A 25 -5.51 -12.07 -11.74
N LYS A 26 -4.77 -12.38 -12.81
CA LYS A 26 -3.34 -12.07 -12.91
C LYS A 26 -3.11 -10.56 -12.81
N THR A 27 -3.96 -9.76 -13.47
CA THR A 27 -3.91 -8.30 -13.41
C THR A 27 -4.09 -7.81 -11.97
N ALA A 28 -5.09 -8.34 -11.25
CA ALA A 28 -5.27 -8.04 -9.83
C ALA A 28 -4.02 -8.39 -9.00
N ARG A 29 -3.39 -9.55 -9.26
CA ARG A 29 -2.19 -9.99 -8.54
C ARG A 29 -1.01 -9.05 -8.74
N ASN A 30 -0.81 -8.57 -9.97
CA ASN A 30 0.29 -7.71 -10.35
C ASN A 30 0.24 -6.38 -9.60
N ILE A 31 -0.94 -5.77 -9.51
CA ILE A 31 -1.13 -4.50 -8.79
C ILE A 31 -1.09 -4.63 -7.26
N GLY A 32 -0.76 -5.81 -6.74
CA GLY A 32 -0.72 -6.06 -5.30
C GLY A 32 -2.08 -6.37 -4.66
N ALA A 33 -3.17 -6.44 -5.42
CA ALA A 33 -4.45 -6.90 -4.87
C ALA A 33 -4.37 -8.39 -4.51
N ARG A 34 -5.13 -8.76 -3.48
CA ARG A 34 -5.22 -10.14 -2.98
C ARG A 34 -6.66 -10.64 -2.89
N VAL A 35 -7.60 -9.80 -3.32
CA VAL A 35 -9.02 -10.13 -3.47
C VAL A 35 -9.52 -9.56 -4.75
N ILE A 36 -10.42 -10.31 -5.35
CA ILE A 36 -11.29 -9.81 -6.38
C ILE A 36 -12.75 -10.11 -6.02
N ALA A 37 -13.65 -9.32 -6.57
CA ALA A 37 -15.08 -9.62 -6.62
C ALA A 37 -15.48 -9.80 -8.08
N ALA A 38 -16.30 -10.81 -8.33
CA ALA A 38 -16.89 -11.09 -9.63
C ALA A 38 -18.34 -11.52 -9.42
N ASP A 39 -19.24 -11.05 -10.28
CA ASP A 39 -20.68 -11.34 -10.23
C ASP A 39 -21.13 -12.35 -11.30
N ALA A 40 -20.22 -12.80 -12.17
CA ALA A 40 -20.44 -13.81 -13.20
C ALA A 40 -19.19 -14.68 -13.42
N ASN A 41 -19.32 -15.76 -14.20
CA ASN A 41 -18.23 -16.69 -14.57
C ASN A 41 -17.45 -17.27 -13.37
N ILE A 42 -18.17 -17.50 -12.27
CA ILE A 42 -17.61 -17.91 -10.97
C ILE A 42 -16.69 -19.14 -11.04
N PRO A 43 -16.98 -20.22 -11.80
CA PRO A 43 -16.08 -21.37 -11.88
C PRO A 43 -14.69 -21.05 -12.41
N ASP A 44 -14.59 -20.22 -13.47
CA ASP A 44 -13.32 -19.83 -14.06
C ASP A 44 -12.54 -18.89 -13.14
N PHE A 45 -13.23 -17.95 -12.49
CA PHE A 45 -12.65 -17.11 -11.46
C PHE A 45 -12.14 -17.92 -10.27
N LYS A 46 -12.85 -18.96 -9.81
CA LYS A 46 -12.35 -19.86 -8.74
C LYS A 46 -11.03 -20.52 -9.13
N LYS A 47 -10.94 -21.04 -10.36
CA LYS A 47 -9.73 -21.68 -10.89
C LYS A 47 -8.56 -20.69 -10.96
N ALA A 48 -8.79 -19.51 -11.52
CA ALA A 48 -7.76 -18.47 -11.62
C ALA A 48 -7.33 -17.94 -10.24
N CYS A 49 -8.29 -17.68 -9.33
CA CYS A 49 -8.02 -17.27 -7.95
C CYS A 49 -7.16 -18.28 -7.20
N ALA A 50 -7.45 -19.58 -7.32
CA ALA A 50 -6.62 -20.63 -6.75
C ALA A 50 -5.19 -20.61 -7.31
N LYS A 51 -5.03 -20.48 -8.64
CA LYS A 51 -3.72 -20.40 -9.31
C LYS A 51 -2.85 -19.25 -8.80
N TYR A 52 -3.44 -18.08 -8.56
CA TYR A 52 -2.70 -16.87 -8.15
C TYR A 52 -2.74 -16.58 -6.64
N THR A 53 -3.32 -17.47 -5.84
CA THR A 53 -3.51 -17.29 -4.38
C THR A 53 -4.25 -15.97 -4.07
N ILE A 54 -5.32 -15.72 -4.81
CA ILE A 54 -6.22 -14.57 -4.63
C ILE A 54 -7.54 -15.06 -4.06
N SER A 55 -8.13 -14.31 -3.12
CA SER A 55 -9.47 -14.60 -2.61
C SER A 55 -10.55 -14.10 -3.57
N LEU A 56 -11.61 -14.89 -3.74
CA LEU A 56 -12.78 -14.52 -4.54
C LEU A 56 -13.96 -14.13 -3.64
N ILE A 57 -14.59 -13.00 -3.92
CA ILE A 57 -15.89 -12.62 -3.38
C ILE A 57 -16.95 -12.94 -4.46
N GLU A 58 -17.76 -13.97 -4.21
CA GLU A 58 -18.82 -14.46 -5.10
C GLU A 58 -20.13 -13.68 -4.93
N LYS A 59 -20.05 -12.36 -4.73
CA LYS A 59 -21.23 -11.49 -4.60
C LYS A 59 -20.90 -10.05 -5.00
N PRO A 60 -21.90 -9.28 -5.46
CA PRO A 60 -21.71 -7.86 -5.71
C PRO A 60 -21.19 -7.14 -4.47
N VAL A 61 -20.13 -6.36 -4.65
CA VAL A 61 -19.63 -5.42 -3.64
C VAL A 61 -19.77 -4.00 -4.16
N GLN A 62 -20.01 -3.06 -3.25
CA GLN A 62 -19.95 -1.65 -3.57
C GLN A 62 -18.49 -1.23 -3.64
N GLY A 63 -18.11 -0.58 -4.74
CA GLY A 63 -16.79 -0.02 -4.96
C GLY A 63 -16.90 1.40 -5.50
N THR A 64 -15.76 2.05 -5.61
CA THR A 64 -15.63 3.40 -6.19
C THR A 64 -15.00 3.28 -7.58
N ASP A 65 -15.45 4.11 -8.51
CA ASP A 65 -14.81 4.28 -9.80
C ASP A 65 -13.62 5.22 -9.61
N LEU A 66 -12.42 4.75 -9.95
CA LEU A 66 -11.20 5.54 -9.85
C LEU A 66 -10.67 5.84 -11.25
N THR A 67 -9.87 6.89 -11.32
CA THR A 67 -9.13 7.31 -12.51
C THR A 67 -7.64 7.13 -12.28
N ALA A 68 -6.85 7.23 -13.35
CA ALA A 68 -5.39 7.17 -13.21
C ALA A 68 -4.83 8.30 -12.33
N THR A 69 -5.49 9.45 -12.26
CA THR A 69 -5.01 10.64 -11.54
C THR A 69 -5.29 10.62 -10.04
N ASP A 70 -6.37 9.97 -9.59
CA ASP A 70 -6.77 9.96 -8.17
C ASP A 70 -6.59 8.60 -7.49
N ALA A 71 -6.20 7.56 -8.24
CA ALA A 71 -6.09 6.21 -7.71
C ALA A 71 -5.17 6.10 -6.50
N ILE A 72 -3.94 6.64 -6.57
CA ILE A 72 -2.96 6.55 -5.48
C ILE A 72 -3.42 7.35 -4.25
N ASP A 73 -3.90 8.58 -4.46
CA ASP A 73 -4.46 9.42 -3.39
C ASP A 73 -5.59 8.70 -2.65
N ARG A 74 -6.49 8.04 -3.39
CA ARG A 74 -7.62 7.32 -2.78
C ARG A 74 -7.17 6.06 -2.04
N LEU A 75 -6.21 5.31 -2.60
CA LEU A 75 -5.62 4.15 -1.92
C LEU A 75 -5.02 4.56 -0.56
N ILE A 76 -4.25 5.64 -0.55
CA ILE A 76 -3.55 6.15 0.64
C ILE A 76 -4.53 6.69 1.67
N SER A 77 -5.51 7.50 1.25
CA SER A 77 -6.54 8.04 2.14
C SER A 77 -7.35 6.92 2.83
N ASN A 78 -7.77 5.90 2.07
CA ASN A 78 -8.47 4.76 2.65
C ASN A 78 -7.55 3.99 3.61
N ARG A 79 -6.27 3.78 3.27
CA ARG A 79 -5.36 3.03 4.15
C ARG A 79 -5.03 3.78 5.43
N LYS A 80 -4.87 5.10 5.37
CA LYS A 80 -4.75 5.99 6.54
C LYS A 80 -5.92 5.78 7.52
N ALA A 81 -7.14 5.63 6.99
CA ALA A 81 -8.35 5.36 7.78
C ALA A 81 -8.48 3.89 8.24
N GLY A 82 -7.50 3.02 7.97
CA GLY A 82 -7.60 1.58 8.23
C GLY A 82 -8.62 0.85 7.34
N ALA A 83 -9.04 1.48 6.25
CA ALA A 83 -10.02 0.96 5.32
C ALA A 83 -9.35 0.32 4.09
N LYS A 84 -10.07 -0.62 3.48
CA LYS A 84 -9.73 -1.17 2.17
C LYS A 84 -10.31 -0.30 1.06
N THR A 85 -9.64 -0.33 -0.10
CA THR A 85 -10.17 0.28 -1.32
C THR A 85 -10.80 -0.80 -2.19
N ILE A 86 -12.09 -0.65 -2.49
CA ILE A 86 -12.79 -1.48 -3.46
C ILE A 86 -12.92 -0.67 -4.75
N ILE A 87 -12.23 -1.11 -5.80
CA ILE A 87 -12.16 -0.41 -7.09
C ILE A 87 -13.09 -1.13 -8.06
N ASN A 88 -14.06 -0.41 -8.63
CA ASN A 88 -14.87 -0.96 -9.71
C ASN A 88 -14.01 -1.04 -10.98
N VAL A 89 -14.03 -2.20 -11.64
CA VAL A 89 -13.31 -2.43 -12.89
C VAL A 89 -14.33 -2.81 -13.95
N PRO A 90 -14.73 -1.86 -14.83
CA PRO A 90 -15.61 -2.19 -15.94
C PRO A 90 -14.90 -3.14 -16.90
N VAL A 91 -15.59 -4.22 -17.28
CA VAL A 91 -15.16 -5.13 -18.33
C VAL A 91 -16.07 -4.91 -19.53
N THR A 92 -15.48 -4.70 -20.71
CA THR A 92 -16.19 -4.44 -21.96
C THR A 92 -16.98 -5.67 -22.41
N GLU A 93 -17.88 -5.48 -23.38
CA GLU A 93 -18.68 -6.59 -23.93
C GLU A 93 -17.81 -7.70 -24.53
N ASP A 94 -16.63 -7.39 -25.07
CA ASP A 94 -15.65 -8.34 -25.59
C ASP A 94 -14.68 -8.88 -24.52
N GLY A 95 -15.00 -8.69 -23.23
CA GLY A 95 -14.26 -9.30 -22.12
C GLY A 95 -12.95 -8.61 -21.76
N LYS A 96 -12.70 -7.40 -22.27
CA LYS A 96 -11.45 -6.65 -22.10
C LYS A 96 -11.58 -5.49 -21.13
N LEU A 97 -10.43 -4.89 -20.80
CA LEU A 97 -10.36 -3.64 -20.05
C LEU A 97 -10.32 -2.47 -21.03
N THR A 98 -10.91 -1.33 -20.64
CA THR A 98 -10.76 -0.11 -21.42
C THR A 98 -9.35 0.48 -21.23
N PRO A 99 -8.84 1.26 -22.20
CA PRO A 99 -7.54 1.93 -22.08
C PRO A 99 -7.40 2.79 -20.80
N GLU A 100 -8.49 3.44 -20.36
CA GLU A 100 -8.52 4.24 -19.14
C GLU A 100 -8.33 3.36 -17.89
N THR A 101 -8.99 2.19 -17.88
CA THR A 101 -8.84 1.22 -16.79
C THR A 101 -7.42 0.67 -16.77
N GLU A 102 -6.86 0.31 -17.93
CA GLU A 102 -5.49 -0.19 -18.03
C GLU A 102 -4.48 0.85 -17.55
N LEU A 103 -4.67 2.13 -17.91
CA LEU A 103 -3.82 3.22 -17.45
C LEU A 103 -3.91 3.40 -15.93
N MET A 104 -5.11 3.37 -15.36
CA MET A 104 -5.31 3.43 -13.90
C MET A 104 -4.61 2.27 -13.20
N LEU A 105 -4.82 1.03 -13.65
CA LEU A 105 -4.20 -0.16 -13.06
C LEU A 105 -2.68 -0.13 -13.22
N LYS A 106 -2.15 0.42 -14.32
CA LYS A 106 -0.72 0.62 -14.52
C LYS A 106 -0.13 1.62 -13.53
N GLN A 107 -0.81 2.73 -13.25
CA GLN A 107 -0.36 3.69 -12.22
C GLN A 107 -0.31 3.04 -10.84
N ILE A 108 -1.37 2.30 -10.47
CA ILE A 108 -1.39 1.53 -9.22
C ILE A 108 -0.24 0.51 -9.20
N ASN A 109 -0.04 -0.24 -10.29
CA ASN A 109 1.02 -1.24 -10.38
C ASN A 109 2.41 -0.63 -10.16
N ASN A 110 2.70 0.49 -10.81
CA ASN A 110 4.02 1.14 -10.72
C ASN A 110 4.32 1.56 -9.28
N TRP A 111 3.36 2.21 -8.63
CA TRP A 111 3.53 2.62 -7.23
C TRP A 111 3.61 1.42 -6.27
N MET A 112 2.72 0.44 -6.44
CA MET A 112 2.68 -0.78 -5.63
C MET A 112 3.90 -1.69 -5.83
N HIS A 113 4.59 -1.60 -6.96
CA HIS A 113 5.84 -2.33 -7.18
C HIS A 113 6.93 -1.90 -6.19
N ILE A 114 6.99 -0.61 -5.90
CA ILE A 114 7.96 -0.01 -4.98
C ILE A 114 7.46 -0.07 -3.54
N PHE A 115 6.22 0.34 -3.31
CA PHE A 115 5.68 0.61 -1.97
C PHE A 115 4.70 -0.44 -1.46
N GLY A 116 4.36 -1.44 -2.27
CA GLY A 116 3.25 -2.35 -2.00
C GLY A 116 3.40 -3.21 -0.76
N HIS A 117 4.62 -3.50 -0.32
CA HIS A 117 4.86 -4.19 0.95
C HIS A 117 4.45 -3.31 2.13
N ALA A 118 5.01 -2.10 2.21
CA ALA A 118 4.68 -1.14 3.26
C ALA A 118 3.18 -0.81 3.24
N PHE A 119 2.59 -0.57 2.06
CA PHE A 119 1.17 -0.28 1.93
C PHE A 119 0.26 -1.42 2.44
N ASN A 120 0.44 -2.64 1.92
CA ASN A 120 -0.45 -3.77 2.26
C ASN A 120 -0.35 -4.22 3.72
N GLU A 121 0.81 -4.02 4.35
CA GLU A 121 1.07 -4.48 5.72
C GLU A 121 0.93 -3.36 6.77
N SER A 122 0.77 -2.11 6.36
CA SER A 122 0.61 -0.96 7.25
C SER A 122 -0.76 -0.93 7.94
N GLU A 123 -0.88 -0.54 9.21
CA GLU A 123 -2.15 -0.30 9.91
C GLU A 123 -2.05 0.99 10.73
N PRO A 124 -3.18 1.64 11.10
CA PRO A 124 -3.15 2.82 11.98
C PRO A 124 -2.37 2.57 13.27
N CYS A 125 -1.61 3.58 13.71
CA CYS A 125 -0.83 3.53 14.94
C CYS A 125 -1.03 4.80 15.78
N THR A 126 -0.39 4.84 16.96
CA THR A 126 -0.52 5.95 17.91
C THR A 126 0.51 7.07 17.69
N LEU A 127 1.46 6.88 16.77
CA LEU A 127 2.51 7.86 16.48
C LEU A 127 1.92 9.07 15.76
N LYS A 128 2.52 10.25 15.95
CA LYS A 128 2.03 11.50 15.37
C LYS A 128 3.15 12.28 14.68
N VAL A 129 2.81 12.89 13.55
CA VAL A 129 3.67 13.86 12.86
C VAL A 129 3.33 15.27 13.39
N GLY A 130 4.35 16.05 13.77
CA GLY A 130 4.16 17.30 14.51
C GLY A 130 4.29 18.59 13.70
N ASN A 131 5.05 18.59 12.61
CA ASN A 131 5.46 19.81 11.88
C ASN A 131 4.98 19.86 10.43
N VAL A 132 4.14 18.92 10.00
CA VAL A 132 3.61 18.82 8.64
C VAL A 132 2.11 18.57 8.72
N ALA A 133 1.34 19.08 7.75
CA ALA A 133 -0.09 18.83 7.66
C ALA A 133 -0.39 17.33 7.54
N GLU A 134 -1.38 16.85 8.29
CA GLU A 134 -1.71 15.42 8.38
C GLU A 134 -2.19 14.81 7.06
N ASP A 135 -2.70 15.64 6.15
CA ASP A 135 -3.13 15.23 4.80
C ASP A 135 -1.95 15.07 3.83
N SER A 136 -0.78 15.61 4.19
CA SER A 136 0.46 15.50 3.41
C SER A 136 1.50 14.60 4.08
N CYS A 137 1.33 14.28 5.36
CA CYS A 137 2.25 13.39 6.07
C CYS A 137 1.55 12.69 7.23
N PHE A 138 1.63 11.35 7.27
CA PHE A 138 1.09 10.55 8.35
C PHE A 138 1.91 9.27 8.54
N ILE A 139 1.71 8.60 9.66
CA ILE A 139 2.46 7.40 10.02
C ILE A 139 1.53 6.23 10.31
N LEU A 140 1.89 5.08 9.77
CA LEU A 140 1.27 3.79 10.04
C LEU A 140 2.34 2.83 10.59
N GLN A 141 1.92 1.69 11.15
CA GLN A 141 2.83 0.63 11.60
C GLN A 141 2.63 -0.64 10.80
N ASN A 142 3.65 -1.49 10.69
CA ASN A 142 3.43 -2.83 10.17
C ASN A 142 2.61 -3.64 11.17
N ARG A 143 1.52 -4.26 10.70
CA ARG A 143 0.60 -5.06 11.52
C ARG A 143 1.18 -6.38 12.03
N HIS A 144 2.21 -6.90 11.35
CA HIS A 144 2.89 -8.14 11.70
C HIS A 144 4.19 -7.87 12.47
N ALA A 145 4.95 -6.88 12.04
CA ALA A 145 6.23 -6.48 12.61
C ALA A 145 6.12 -5.10 13.26
N LYS A 146 5.51 -5.00 14.45
CA LYS A 146 5.19 -3.70 15.07
C LYS A 146 6.40 -2.77 15.28
N TYR A 147 7.63 -3.29 15.28
CA TYR A 147 8.85 -2.49 15.31
C TYR A 147 9.14 -1.75 13.98
N GLN A 148 8.40 -2.04 12.90
CA GLN A 148 8.47 -1.30 11.64
C GLN A 148 7.34 -0.29 11.55
N LYS A 149 7.68 0.96 11.26
CA LYS A 149 6.74 2.03 10.97
C LYS A 149 6.96 2.58 9.57
N TYR A 150 5.91 3.14 8.99
CA TYR A 150 5.91 3.68 7.64
C TYR A 150 5.34 5.10 7.67
N ILE A 151 6.17 6.08 7.33
CA ILE A 151 5.73 7.46 7.14
C ILE A 151 5.35 7.61 5.68
N PHE A 152 4.09 7.93 5.42
CA PHE A 152 3.60 8.31 4.11
C PHE A 152 3.73 9.82 3.99
N VAL A 153 4.46 10.29 3.00
CA VAL A 153 4.71 11.72 2.77
C VAL A 153 4.41 12.07 1.32
N LYS A 154 3.62 13.13 1.12
CA LYS A 154 3.26 13.65 -0.19
C LYS A 154 4.27 14.70 -0.63
N SER A 155 4.70 14.62 -1.88
CA SER A 155 5.53 15.61 -2.55
C SER A 155 4.79 16.97 -2.64
N PRO A 156 5.49 18.11 -2.51
CA PRO A 156 6.92 18.24 -2.24
C PRO A 156 7.28 17.81 -0.81
N LEU A 157 8.45 17.16 -0.66
CA LEU A 157 8.93 16.73 0.65
C LEU A 157 9.26 17.95 1.53
N PRO A 158 8.89 17.92 2.82
CA PRO A 158 9.37 18.92 3.78
C PRO A 158 10.87 18.73 4.04
N GLU A 159 11.57 19.76 4.52
CA GLU A 159 12.98 19.64 4.90
C GLU A 159 13.18 18.68 6.09
N THR A 160 12.23 18.65 7.02
CA THR A 160 12.28 17.78 8.20
C THR A 160 10.92 17.20 8.54
N ILE A 161 10.91 16.01 9.16
CA ILE A 161 9.71 15.40 9.73
C ILE A 161 9.94 15.15 11.23
N LYS A 162 9.02 15.64 12.05
CA LYS A 162 9.01 15.43 13.50
C LYS A 162 7.98 14.40 13.91
N ILE A 163 8.39 13.38 14.65
CA ILE A 163 7.54 12.28 15.11
C ILE A 163 7.59 12.16 16.62
N THR A 164 6.42 12.00 17.22
CA THR A 164 6.26 11.77 18.66
C THR A 164 5.56 10.44 18.93
N GLY A 165 5.78 9.90 20.13
CA GLY A 165 5.17 8.65 20.61
C GLY A 165 6.06 7.42 20.47
N LEU A 166 7.27 7.56 19.93
CA LEU A 166 8.29 6.51 19.95
C LEU A 166 8.88 6.40 21.36
N THR A 167 9.08 5.16 21.83
CA THR A 167 9.62 4.88 23.17
C THR A 167 11.12 4.64 23.18
N ALA A 168 11.72 4.42 22.00
CA ALA A 168 13.14 4.13 21.85
C ALA A 168 13.69 4.75 20.56
N LYS A 169 15.00 4.97 20.54
CA LYS A 169 15.71 5.43 19.35
C LYS A 169 15.59 4.37 18.24
N PRO A 170 15.20 4.75 17.01
CA PRO A 170 15.24 3.83 15.87
C PRO A 170 16.65 3.35 15.57
N ASN A 171 16.77 2.14 15.04
CA ASN A 171 18.04 1.60 14.55
C ASN A 171 18.37 2.12 13.16
N HIS A 172 17.36 2.29 12.32
CA HIS A 172 17.51 2.64 10.91
C HIS A 172 16.29 3.38 10.39
N ILE A 173 16.52 4.37 9.54
CA ILE A 173 15.47 5.10 8.83
C ILE A 173 15.86 5.21 7.36
N GLU A 174 14.97 4.83 6.45
CA GLU A 174 15.25 4.89 5.01
C GLU A 174 14.06 5.35 4.17
N LEU A 175 14.36 5.97 3.04
CA LEU A 175 13.41 6.15 1.95
C LEU A 175 13.30 4.85 1.14
N ILE A 176 12.09 4.28 1.04
CA ILE A 176 11.89 2.94 0.44
C ILE A 176 12.26 2.88 -1.04
N ASP A 177 11.88 3.91 -1.81
CA ASP A 177 12.07 3.96 -3.27
C ASP A 177 13.52 3.74 -3.68
N GLN A 178 14.42 4.48 -3.03
CA GLN A 178 15.84 4.55 -3.38
C GLN A 178 16.73 3.74 -2.43
N ARG A 179 16.14 3.16 -1.37
CA ARG A 179 16.87 2.52 -0.26
C ARG A 179 17.95 3.43 0.32
N THR A 180 17.66 4.72 0.41
CA THR A 180 18.57 5.74 0.94
C THR A 180 18.33 5.89 2.43
N GLU A 181 19.38 5.70 3.22
CA GLU A 181 19.35 5.97 4.65
C GLU A 181 19.22 7.47 4.90
N LEU A 182 18.43 7.84 5.89
CA LEU A 182 18.14 9.22 6.26
C LEU A 182 18.77 9.53 7.61
N GLU A 183 19.41 10.69 7.69
CA GLU A 183 19.92 11.20 8.95
C GLU A 183 18.77 11.56 9.89
N PHE A 184 18.94 11.25 11.17
CA PHE A 184 17.94 11.55 12.18
C PHE A 184 18.53 11.76 13.58
N GLU A 185 17.81 12.55 14.37
CA GLU A 185 18.08 12.76 15.79
C GLU A 185 16.92 12.22 16.62
N PHE A 186 17.23 11.56 17.73
CA PHE A 186 16.23 11.12 18.70
C PHE A 186 16.61 11.63 20.09
N SER A 187 15.78 12.52 20.63
CA SER A 187 15.94 13.06 21.98
C SER A 187 14.58 13.39 22.57
N ASN A 188 14.43 13.29 23.90
CA ASN A 188 13.16 13.60 24.59
C ASN A 188 11.93 12.86 24.04
N ASN A 189 12.09 11.62 23.56
CA ASN A 189 11.04 10.83 22.89
C ASN A 189 10.46 11.48 21.62
N GLU A 190 11.23 12.37 20.99
CA GLU A 190 10.93 12.98 19.71
C GLU A 190 11.99 12.54 18.69
N LEU A 191 11.53 12.09 17.53
CA LEU A 191 12.35 11.75 16.38
C LEU A 191 12.27 12.89 15.36
N ASN A 192 13.42 13.42 14.97
CA ASN A 192 13.56 14.43 13.91
C ASN A 192 14.32 13.80 12.75
N ILE A 193 13.68 13.68 11.58
CA ILE A 193 14.27 13.11 10.36
C ILE A 193 14.61 14.25 9.41
N ASP A 194 15.84 14.27 8.90
CA ASP A 194 16.30 15.22 7.88
C ASP A 194 16.05 14.66 6.47
N LEU A 195 15.38 15.46 5.64
CA LEU A 195 15.07 15.14 4.24
C LEU A 195 15.73 16.10 3.26
N THR A 196 16.54 17.06 3.73
CA THR A 196 17.20 18.08 2.87
C THR A 196 18.05 17.46 1.77
N ASN A 197 18.67 16.30 2.03
CA ASN A 197 19.50 15.56 1.09
C ASN A 197 18.78 14.35 0.44
N SER A 198 17.46 14.23 0.61
CA SER A 198 16.70 13.16 -0.04
C SER A 198 16.68 13.37 -1.55
N ASN A 199 16.90 12.30 -2.34
CA ASN A 199 16.83 12.45 -3.80
C ASN A 199 15.37 12.59 -4.23
N LYS A 200 15.17 13.32 -5.33
CA LYS A 200 13.85 13.45 -5.96
C LYS A 200 13.32 12.08 -6.36
N SER A 201 12.05 11.83 -6.04
CA SER A 201 11.29 10.69 -6.54
C SER A 201 10.30 11.17 -7.60
N ASP A 202 9.98 10.28 -8.54
CA ASP A 202 8.94 10.51 -9.55
C ASP A 202 7.52 10.28 -9.00
N TYR A 203 7.39 9.84 -7.75
CA TYR A 203 6.11 9.54 -7.11
C TYR A 203 5.62 10.72 -6.25
N ASP A 204 4.35 11.06 -6.41
CA ASP A 204 3.67 12.05 -5.55
C ASP A 204 3.61 11.61 -4.09
N TRP A 205 3.50 10.30 -3.85
CA TRP A 205 3.54 9.73 -2.51
C TRP A 205 4.74 8.81 -2.35
N GLN A 206 5.52 9.09 -1.32
CA GLN A 206 6.68 8.32 -0.94
C GLN A 206 6.48 7.72 0.44
N ILE A 207 7.21 6.65 0.72
CA ILE A 207 7.20 6.01 2.03
C ILE A 207 8.62 5.98 2.61
N ILE A 208 8.73 6.44 3.84
CA ILE A 208 9.92 6.30 4.67
C ILE A 208 9.67 5.17 5.66
N ARG A 209 10.61 4.23 5.78
CA ARG A 209 10.57 3.16 6.78
C ARG A 209 11.36 3.57 8.01
N ILE A 210 10.74 3.46 9.18
CA ILE A 210 11.42 3.49 10.47
C ILE A 210 11.53 2.04 10.95
N GLN A 211 12.75 1.62 11.28
CA GLN A 211 13.03 0.34 11.90
C GLN A 211 13.43 0.60 13.35
N GLU A 212 12.53 0.32 14.27
CA GLU A 212 12.82 0.35 15.71
C GLU A 212 13.75 -0.79 16.11
N HIS A 213 14.39 -0.61 17.26
CA HIS A 213 15.19 -1.64 17.91
C HIS A 213 14.34 -2.86 18.27
N ARG A 214 14.83 -4.05 17.95
CA ARG A 214 14.17 -5.30 18.37
C ARG A 214 14.88 -5.81 19.63
N PRO A 215 14.14 -6.30 20.63
CA PRO A 215 14.76 -6.97 21.79
C PRO A 215 15.67 -8.15 21.40
N GLU A 216 15.41 -8.77 20.24
CA GLU A 216 16.26 -9.83 19.67
C GLU A 216 17.66 -9.33 19.25
N ASP A 217 17.79 -8.04 18.91
CA ASP A 217 19.07 -7.43 18.56
C ASP A 217 19.98 -7.29 19.80
N ASP A 218 19.44 -7.40 21.02
CA ASP A 218 20.21 -7.41 22.28
C ASP A 218 20.76 -8.81 22.66
N ILE A 219 20.38 -9.86 21.93
CA ILE A 219 20.87 -11.21 22.17
C ILE A 219 22.33 -11.28 21.69
N LYS A 220 23.26 -11.26 22.65
CA LYS A 220 24.70 -11.48 22.38
C LYS A 220 24.91 -12.81 21.65
N GLU A 221 25.89 -12.85 20.76
CA GLU A 221 26.37 -14.08 20.09
C GLU A 221 26.38 -15.27 21.06
N THR A 222 25.47 -16.22 20.84
CA THR A 222 25.58 -17.54 21.44
C THR A 222 26.70 -18.26 20.70
N LYS A 223 27.88 -18.32 21.32
CA LYS A 223 28.94 -19.23 20.89
C LYS A 223 28.43 -20.66 21.08
N PHE A 224 28.10 -21.32 19.97
CA PHE A 224 27.88 -22.77 19.91
C PHE A 224 29.24 -23.48 19.79
#